data_AF-O18791-F1
#
_entry.id   AF-O18791-F1
#
_cell.length_a   1.000
_cell.length_b   1.000
_cell.length_c   1.000
_cell.angle_alpha   90.00
_cell.angle_beta   90.00
_cell.angle_gamma   90.00
#
_symmetry.space_group_name_H-M   'P 1'
#
loop_
_entity.id
_entity.type
_entity.pdbx_description
1 polymer ?
#
loop_
_entity_poly.entity_id
_entity_poly.type
_entity_poly.pdbx_seq_one_letter_code
_entity_poly.pdbx_strand_id
1 'polypeptide(L)'
;SLIYLLVELTQTMLSKRLAHCEELRAQVMEVKALPGMGTTIDVILINGRLKEGDTIIVPGVEGPIVTQIRGLLLPPPMKELRVKNQYEK
;
A
#
# COMPACT_ATOMS: atom_id res chain seq x y z
N SER A 1 19.68 6.85 19.19
CA SER A 1 20.79 6.03 18.65
C SER A 1 20.34 5.07 17.54
N LEU A 2 19.28 4.26 17.71
CA LEU A 2 18.85 3.30 16.67
C LEU A 2 18.31 3.95 15.38
N ILE A 3 17.44 4.96 15.50
CA ILE A 3 16.88 5.65 14.33
C ILE A 3 18.00 6.29 13.49
N TYR A 4 19.01 6.88 14.13
CA TYR A 4 20.17 7.44 13.45
C TYR A 4 20.89 6.39 12.60
N LEU A 5 21.17 5.21 13.17
CA LEU A 5 21.83 4.12 12.43
C LEU A 5 20.96 3.63 11.25
N LEU A 6 19.64 3.55 11.42
CA LEU A 6 18.73 3.20 10.33
C LEU A 6 18.78 4.23 9.20
N VAL A 7 18.76 5.52 9.53
CA VAL A 7 18.86 6.59 8.53
C VAL A 7 20.22 6.51 7.82
N GLU A 8 21.31 6.35 8.55
CA GLU A 8 22.66 6.26 7.99
C GLU A 8 22.81 5.07 7.04
N LEU A 9 22.40 3.86 7.46
CA LEU A 9 22.51 2.66 6.62
C LEU A 9 21.59 2.71 5.40
N THR A 10 20.36 3.24 5.55
CA THR A 10 19.43 3.34 4.41
C THR A 10 19.92 4.35 3.37
N GLN A 11 20.49 5.48 3.81
CA GLN A 11 21.02 6.50 2.90
C GLN A 11 22.33 6.08 2.23
N THR A 12 23.23 5.40 2.94
CA THR A 12 24.54 5.03 2.39
C THR A 12 24.51 3.73 1.59
N MET A 13 23.79 2.71 2.05
CA MET A 13 23.81 1.37 1.43
C MET A 13 22.59 1.08 0.54
N LEU A 14 21.45 1.74 0.76
CA LEU A 14 20.19 1.42 0.08
C LEU A 14 19.69 2.53 -0.87
N SER A 15 20.48 3.60 -1.09
CA SER A 15 20.12 4.74 -1.94
C SER A 15 19.58 4.32 -3.32
N LYS A 16 20.24 3.38 -4.01
CA LYS A 16 19.79 2.86 -5.32
C LYS A 16 18.47 2.09 -5.25
N ARG A 17 18.19 1.42 -4.13
CA ARG A 17 16.95 0.63 -3.93
C ARG A 17 15.77 1.50 -3.52
N LEU A 18 16.03 2.65 -2.90
CA LEU A 18 15.04 3.64 -2.47
C LEU A 18 14.78 4.74 -3.50
N ALA A 19 15.54 4.76 -4.60
CA ALA A 19 15.36 5.71 -5.68
C ALA A 19 13.95 5.59 -6.27
N HIS A 20 13.31 6.74 -6.48
CA HIS A 20 11.99 6.79 -7.09
C HIS A 20 12.05 6.30 -8.55
N CYS A 21 11.04 5.54 -8.94
CA CYS A 21 10.81 5.02 -10.29
C CYS A 21 9.32 5.17 -10.60
N GLU A 22 8.98 5.43 -11.86
CA GLU A 22 7.58 5.52 -12.30
C GLU A 22 6.90 4.14 -12.36
N GLU A 23 7.69 3.07 -12.46
CA GLU A 23 7.19 1.70 -12.48
C GLU A 23 6.47 1.36 -11.16
N LEU A 24 5.18 1.02 -11.27
CA LEU A 24 4.35 0.65 -10.13
C LEU A 24 4.89 -0.63 -9.49
N ARG A 25 5.27 -0.50 -8.22
CA ARG A 25 5.63 -1.65 -7.39
C ARG A 25 4.80 -1.61 -6.12
N ALA A 26 3.93 -2.60 -5.97
CA ALA A 26 3.03 -2.70 -4.82
C ALA A 26 2.83 -4.17 -4.42
N GLN A 27 2.58 -4.43 -3.14
CA GLN A 27 2.34 -5.77 -2.60
C GLN A 27 1.07 -5.80 -1.77
N VAL A 28 0.20 -6.78 -2.04
CA VAL A 28 -0.99 -7.05 -1.21
C VAL A 28 -0.55 -7.64 0.13
N MET A 29 -1.01 -7.03 1.22
CA MET A 29 -0.72 -7.46 2.59
C MET A 29 -1.88 -8.24 3.19
N GLU A 30 -3.09 -7.71 3.06
CA GLU A 30 -4.26 -8.27 3.72
C GLU A 30 -5.51 -8.06 2.87
N VAL A 31 -6.43 -9.00 2.93
CA VAL A 31 -7.75 -8.91 2.31
C VAL A 31 -8.78 -8.82 3.42
N LYS A 32 -9.59 -7.77 3.42
CA LYS A 32 -10.59 -7.47 4.46
C LYS A 32 -11.96 -7.24 3.85
N ALA A 33 -13.01 -7.55 4.61
CA ALA A 33 -14.36 -7.10 4.27
C ALA A 33 -14.69 -5.87 5.12
N LEU A 34 -14.95 -4.73 4.47
CA LEU A 34 -15.35 -3.50 5.12
C LEU A 34 -16.85 -3.23 4.90
N PRO A 35 -17.62 -2.94 5.96
CA PRO A 35 -19.03 -2.56 5.83
C PRO A 35 -19.21 -1.38 4.87
N GLY A 36 -20.11 -1.52 3.89
CA GLY A 36 -20.40 -0.48 2.90
C GLY A 36 -19.42 -0.39 1.73
N MET A 37 -18.27 -1.07 1.78
CA MET A 37 -17.27 -1.08 0.68
C MET A 37 -17.05 -2.47 0.08
N GLY A 38 -17.52 -3.52 0.74
CA GLY A 38 -17.30 -4.91 0.32
C GLY A 38 -15.86 -5.34 0.64
N THR A 39 -15.30 -6.20 -0.21
CA THR A 39 -13.91 -6.65 -0.04
C THR A 39 -12.92 -5.55 -0.45
N THR A 40 -12.02 -5.20 0.46
CA THR A 40 -10.90 -4.27 0.27
C THR A 40 -9.57 -5.00 0.44
N ILE A 41 -8.51 -4.45 -0.15
CA ILE A 41 -7.15 -4.97 -0.02
C ILE A 41 -6.25 -3.90 0.57
N ASP A 42 -5.50 -4.26 1.61
CA ASP A 42 -4.44 -3.43 2.15
C ASP A 42 -3.18 -3.69 1.33
N VAL A 43 -2.55 -2.63 0.83
CA VAL A 43 -1.43 -2.71 -0.10
C VAL A 43 -0.27 -1.85 0.40
N ILE A 44 0.95 -2.39 0.36
CA ILE A 44 2.17 -1.60 0.52
C ILE A 44 2.61 -1.11 -0.85
N LEU A 45 2.53 0.20 -1.08
CA LEU A 45 3.09 0.86 -2.25
C LEU A 45 4.57 1.13 -2.03
N ILE A 46 5.42 0.52 -2.84
CA ILE A 46 6.89 0.63 -2.78
C ILE A 46 7.39 1.68 -3.77
N ASN A 47 6.83 1.73 -4.97
CA ASN A 47 7.19 2.71 -6.00
C ASN A 47 6.06 2.93 -7.01
N GLY A 48 6.20 3.96 -7.85
CA GLY A 48 5.17 4.38 -8.80
C GLY A 48 3.98 5.05 -8.11
N ARG A 49 2.81 4.98 -8.76
CA ARG A 49 1.58 5.67 -8.33
C ARG A 49 0.35 4.82 -8.62
N LEU A 50 -0.67 4.99 -7.79
CA LEU A 50 -2.00 4.43 -7.97
C LEU A 50 -3.01 5.58 -7.99
N LYS A 51 -4.01 5.49 -8.86
CA LYS A 51 -5.08 6.46 -8.96
C LYS A 51 -6.45 5.77 -9.00
N GLU A 52 -7.45 6.45 -8.45
CA GLU A 52 -8.83 6.03 -8.63
C GLU A 52 -9.20 5.98 -10.12
N GLY A 53 -9.92 4.93 -10.50
CA GLY A 53 -10.25 4.61 -11.89
C GLY A 53 -9.22 3.77 -12.63
N ASP A 54 -8.00 3.58 -12.08
CA ASP A 54 -7.02 2.70 -12.71
C ASP A 54 -7.53 1.24 -12.72
N THR A 55 -7.32 0.56 -13.85
CA THR A 55 -7.58 -0.88 -13.95
C THR A 55 -6.36 -1.64 -13.47
N ILE A 56 -6.55 -2.49 -12.47
CA ILE A 56 -5.51 -3.30 -11.86
C ILE A 56 -5.80 -4.78 -12.03
N ILE A 57 -4.72 -5.58 -12.00
CA ILE A 57 -4.78 -7.04 -11.98
C ILE A 57 -4.18 -7.49 -10.66
N VAL A 58 -4.92 -8.27 -9.89
CA VAL A 58 -4.45 -8.85 -8.61
C VAL A 58 -4.57 -10.37 -8.65
N PRO A 59 -3.63 -11.10 -8.02
CA PRO A 59 -3.73 -12.55 -7.92
C PRO A 59 -4.91 -12.94 -7.02
N GLY A 60 -5.81 -13.78 -7.52
CA GLY A 60 -6.88 -14.41 -6.76
C GLY A 60 -6.65 -15.93 -6.62
N VAL A 61 -7.43 -16.56 -5.74
CA VAL A 61 -7.34 -18.01 -5.50
C VAL A 61 -7.73 -18.83 -6.73
N GLU A 62 -8.74 -18.38 -7.47
CA GLU A 62 -9.27 -19.05 -8.67
C GLU A 62 -8.64 -18.55 -9.98
N GLY A 63 -7.73 -17.57 -9.90
CA GLY A 63 -7.13 -16.93 -11.07
C GLY A 63 -6.91 -15.43 -10.89
N PRO A 64 -6.40 -14.76 -11.93
CA PRO A 64 -6.20 -13.31 -11.90
C PRO A 64 -7.54 -12.57 -11.85
N ILE A 65 -7.65 -11.57 -10.97
CA ILE A 65 -8.82 -10.70 -10.84
C ILE A 65 -8.47 -9.37 -11.50
N VAL A 66 -9.24 -8.99 -12.53
CA VAL A 66 -9.14 -7.68 -13.19
C VAL A 66 -10.24 -6.79 -12.64
N THR A 67 -9.90 -5.63 -12.10
CA THR A 67 -10.87 -4.71 -11.48
C THR A 67 -10.40 -3.26 -11.57
N GLN A 68 -11.30 -2.31 -11.26
CA GLN A 68 -10.97 -0.88 -11.19
C GLN A 68 -10.90 -0.40 -9.74
N ILE A 69 -9.94 0.49 -9.47
CA ILE A 69 -9.81 1.15 -8.16
C ILE A 69 -10.99 2.10 -7.95
N ARG A 70 -11.90 1.72 -7.03
CA ARG A 70 -13.08 2.52 -6.66
C ARG A 70 -12.77 3.65 -5.67
N GLY A 71 -11.70 3.52 -4.91
CA GLY A 71 -11.28 4.46 -3.89
C GLY A 71 -9.96 4.06 -3.27
N LEU A 72 -9.15 5.03 -2.85
CA LEU A 72 -7.92 4.81 -2.10
C LEU A 72 -8.12 5.27 -0.65
N LEU A 73 -8.02 4.33 0.28
CA LEU A 73 -8.22 4.60 1.71
C LEU A 73 -6.86 4.78 2.39
N LEU A 74 -6.70 5.87 3.13
CA LEU A 74 -5.48 6.14 3.89
C LEU A 74 -5.69 5.86 5.38
N PRO A 75 -4.68 5.32 6.07
CA PRO A 75 -4.73 5.26 7.52
C PRO A 75 -4.72 6.68 8.10
N PRO A 76 -5.50 6.96 9.15
CA PRO A 76 -5.48 8.27 9.79
C PRO A 76 -4.08 8.60 10.33
N PRO A 77 -3.64 9.87 10.24
CA PRO A 77 -2.30 10.27 10.67
C PRO A 77 -2.07 9.95 12.15
N MET A 78 -0.88 9.41 12.47
CA MET A 78 -0.40 9.12 13.83
C MET A 78 -1.21 8.09 14.64
N LYS A 79 -1.91 7.14 14.00
CA LYS A 79 -2.65 6.08 14.73
C LYS A 79 -2.09 4.68 14.48
N GLU A 80 -2.02 3.92 15.55
CA GLU A 80 -1.52 2.56 15.55
C GLU A 80 -2.51 1.61 14.82
N LEU A 81 -1.99 0.75 13.95
CA LEU A 81 -2.75 -0.22 13.13
C LEU A 81 -3.66 -1.15 13.94
N ARG A 82 -3.42 -1.28 15.25
CA ARG A 82 -4.20 -2.13 16.17
C ARG A 82 -5.52 -1.50 16.61
N VAL A 83 -5.69 -0.18 16.43
CA VAL A 83 -6.92 0.52 16.81
C VAL A 83 -7.87 0.53 15.60
N LYS A 84 -8.89 -0.35 15.64
CA LYS A 84 -9.94 -0.43 14.60
C LYS A 84 -10.69 0.89 14.51
N ASN A 85 -10.40 1.69 13.50
CA ASN A 85 -11.13 2.92 13.20
C ASN A 85 -11.55 2.94 11.72
N GLN A 86 -12.55 3.76 11.44
CA GLN A 86 -13.11 3.96 10.10
C GLN A 86 -12.08 4.71 9.22
N TYR A 87 -11.84 4.22 8.01
CA TYR A 87 -10.95 4.89 7.05
C TYR A 87 -11.57 6.20 6.57
N GLU A 88 -10.75 7.24 6.40
CA GLU A 88 -11.14 8.49 5.76
C GLU A 88 -10.96 8.33 4.23
N LYS A 89 -11.86 8.95 3.46
CA LYS A 89 -11.79 9.01 1.99
C LYS A 89 -10.80 10.08 1.55
#